data_AF-A0AAU0ZFA2-F1
#
_entry.id   AF-A0AAU0ZFA2-F1
#
_cell.length_a   1.000
_cell.length_b   1.000
_cell.length_c   1.000
_cell.angle_alpha   90.00
_cell.angle_beta   90.00
_cell.angle_gamma   90.00
#
_symmetry.space_group_name_H-M   'P 1'
#
loop_
_entity.id
_entity.type
_entity.pdbx_description
1 polymer ?
#
loop_
_entity_poly.entity_id
_entity_poly.type
_entity_poly.pdbx_seq_one_letter_code
_entity_poly.pdbx_strand_id
1 'polypeptide(L)'
;MSARPRSGDQIPSLTVRVVRASNPSGTTAMWVRDRLDGLWYDEDFEAWYPRDGRPGLSPARLATVCVLQFLLNLSDRQVAEAVRCRIDFKYALALELDDPGFHHSVLSDFRDRLGEGDRADRLLDLAVERLKEAGLVKARGRQRTDSTHILSTARELTRLELVTEAVRAVLEELTRTAPEVLNEMVTAEWGERYGRPVRMSSQPSHPIARLTRVGADARELLEQVRARSPGRDTGRRVEALRQIMVQQFLVDARGRLRPRAPRDGLVPPKVRIESPYELEARWVRRGNTRWTGYLAHVTETCDESGTNVITDVATMVSAADSQALPGIHARLQHRRLLPSSTRPAGWPSWTRCG
;
A
#
# COMPACT_ATOMS: atom_id res chain seq x y z
N MET A 1 -18.11 13.86 -1.43
CA MET A 1 -17.72 15.13 -0.78
C MET A 1 -17.10 16.01 -1.86
N SER A 2 -17.51 17.27 -1.95
CA SER A 2 -16.92 18.29 -2.85
C SER A 2 -16.02 19.20 -2.04
N ALA A 3 -14.85 19.54 -2.59
CA ALA A 3 -13.98 20.58 -2.05
C ALA A 3 -14.57 21.95 -2.43
N ARG A 4 -15.29 22.59 -1.50
CA ARG A 4 -15.54 24.03 -1.58
C ARG A 4 -14.59 24.70 -0.59
N PRO A 5 -13.80 25.70 -1.01
CA PRO A 5 -12.88 26.37 -0.10
C PRO A 5 -13.68 26.99 1.04
N ARG A 6 -13.46 26.49 2.25
CA ARG A 6 -13.86 27.18 3.48
C ARG A 6 -12.62 27.86 4.02
N SER A 7 -12.74 29.13 4.36
CA SER A 7 -11.65 29.92 4.97
C SER A 7 -11.14 29.24 6.24
N GLY A 8 -10.11 28.41 6.11
CA GLY A 8 -9.31 27.85 7.19
C GLY A 8 -8.02 28.65 7.44
N ASP A 9 -7.86 29.78 6.74
CA ASP A 9 -6.65 30.60 6.80
C ASP A 9 -6.50 31.32 8.14
N GLN A 10 -7.60 31.67 8.80
CA GLN A 10 -7.57 32.39 10.07
C GLN A 10 -8.19 31.58 11.20
N ILE A 11 -7.41 31.40 12.27
CA ILE A 11 -7.86 30.74 13.50
C ILE A 11 -8.83 31.69 14.21
N PRO A 12 -10.01 31.22 14.65
CA PRO A 12 -10.94 32.04 15.40
C PRO A 12 -10.29 32.68 16.63
N SER A 13 -10.52 33.97 16.84
CA SER A 13 -9.86 34.76 17.88
C SER A 13 -10.07 34.20 19.30
N LEU A 14 -11.26 33.65 19.55
CA LEU A 14 -11.57 32.97 20.80
C LEU A 14 -10.72 31.70 20.98
N THR A 15 -10.59 30.88 19.93
CA THR A 15 -9.74 29.67 19.94
C THR A 15 -8.29 30.05 20.22
N VAL A 16 -7.74 31.07 19.56
CA VAL A 16 -6.36 31.56 19.80
C VAL A 16 -6.17 31.95 21.27
N ARG A 17 -7.07 32.79 21.80
CA ARG A 17 -6.97 33.29 23.18
C ARG A 17 -7.00 32.16 24.20
N VAL A 18 -7.95 31.23 24.07
CA VAL A 18 -8.11 30.11 25.02
C VAL A 18 -6.92 29.16 24.94
N VAL A 19 -6.45 28.85 23.75
CA VAL A 19 -5.37 27.87 23.55
C VAL A 19 -4.03 28.40 24.06
N ARG A 20 -3.71 29.67 23.77
CA ARG A 20 -2.49 30.31 24.27
C ARG A 20 -2.51 30.47 25.80
N ALA A 21 -3.68 30.75 26.38
CA ALA A 21 -3.83 30.84 27.84
C ALA A 21 -3.69 29.46 28.51
N SER A 22 -4.27 28.41 27.93
CA SER A 22 -4.24 27.05 28.50
C SER A 22 -2.93 26.31 28.24
N ASN A 23 -2.20 26.65 27.16
CA ASN A 23 -0.96 25.99 26.75
C ASN A 23 0.12 27.05 26.47
N PRO A 24 0.61 27.77 27.50
CA PRO A 24 1.55 28.89 27.31
C PRO A 24 2.88 28.43 26.69
N SER A 25 3.33 27.21 26.98
CA SER A 25 4.52 26.60 26.37
C SER A 25 4.28 26.01 24.98
N GLY A 26 3.04 26.03 24.49
CA GLY A 26 2.62 25.38 23.25
C GLY A 26 2.44 23.86 23.39
N THR A 27 1.89 23.25 22.34
CA THR A 27 1.79 21.78 22.18
C THR A 27 2.29 21.38 20.79
N THR A 28 2.48 20.08 20.54
CA THR A 28 2.84 19.58 19.21
C THR A 28 1.84 20.02 18.13
N ALA A 29 0.54 20.02 18.43
CA ALA A 29 -0.49 20.45 17.48
C ALA A 29 -0.37 21.94 17.15
N MET A 30 -0.13 22.77 18.17
CA MET A 30 0.12 24.20 17.98
C MET A 30 1.40 24.44 17.17
N TRP A 31 2.47 23.69 17.45
CA TRP A 31 3.73 23.80 16.71
C TRP A 31 3.55 23.46 15.23
N VAL A 32 2.82 22.37 14.93
CA VAL A 32 2.50 21.99 13.54
C VAL A 32 1.79 23.13 12.84
N ARG A 33 0.79 23.75 13.47
CA ARG A 33 0.12 24.91 12.87
C ARG A 33 1.02 26.12 12.75
N ASP A 34 1.73 26.51 13.81
CA ASP A 34 2.55 27.72 13.81
C ASP A 34 3.73 27.65 12.83
N ARG A 35 4.26 26.43 12.58
CA ARG A 35 5.46 26.23 11.76
C ARG A 35 5.19 25.66 10.38
N LEU A 36 4.09 24.93 10.22
CA LEU A 36 3.68 24.28 8.97
C LEU A 36 2.30 24.80 8.51
N ASP A 37 1.89 26.01 8.93
CA ASP A 37 0.71 26.65 8.35
C ASP A 37 0.85 26.74 6.84
N GLY A 38 -0.22 26.47 6.12
CA GLY A 38 -0.17 26.41 4.65
C GLY A 38 0.71 25.28 4.12
N LEU A 39 0.95 24.19 4.86
CA LEU A 39 1.55 22.98 4.28
C LEU A 39 0.65 22.39 3.18
N TRP A 40 -0.66 22.52 3.35
CA TRP A 40 -1.66 22.12 2.37
C TRP A 40 -2.80 23.14 2.30
N TYR A 41 -3.35 23.33 1.10
CA TYR A 41 -4.55 24.09 0.80
C TYR A 41 -5.60 23.18 0.16
N ASP A 42 -6.88 23.51 0.27
CA ASP A 42 -7.94 22.65 -0.28
C ASP A 42 -7.83 22.53 -1.82
N GLU A 43 -7.29 23.56 -2.47
CA GLU A 43 -7.00 23.62 -3.89
C GLU A 43 -6.00 22.54 -4.33
N ASP A 44 -5.07 22.14 -3.46
CA ASP A 44 -4.10 21.08 -3.72
C ASP A 44 -4.79 19.71 -3.93
N PHE A 45 -6.03 19.57 -3.44
CA PHE A 45 -6.82 18.35 -3.49
C PHE A 45 -8.00 18.42 -4.48
N GLU A 46 -8.26 19.55 -5.13
CA GLU A 46 -9.50 19.78 -5.90
C GLU A 46 -9.72 18.67 -6.95
N ALA A 47 -8.66 18.24 -7.62
CA ALA A 47 -8.70 17.18 -8.64
C ALA A 47 -9.08 15.78 -8.10
N TRP A 48 -9.07 15.57 -6.79
CA TRP A 48 -9.35 14.26 -6.16
C TRP A 48 -10.82 14.13 -5.73
N TYR A 49 -11.58 15.22 -5.80
CA TYR A 49 -12.96 15.28 -5.35
C TYR A 49 -13.91 15.68 -6.50
N PRO A 50 -15.09 15.07 -6.59
CA PRO A 50 -16.12 15.51 -7.53
C PRO A 50 -16.53 16.96 -7.26
N ARG A 51 -16.66 17.76 -8.33
CA ARG A 51 -17.05 19.17 -8.25
C ARG A 51 -18.51 19.37 -7.83
N ASP A 52 -19.34 18.35 -8.00
CA ASP A 52 -20.80 18.34 -7.84
C ASP A 52 -21.31 17.64 -6.56
N GLY A 53 -20.42 17.40 -5.58
CA GLY A 53 -20.80 16.82 -4.28
C GLY A 53 -21.32 17.83 -3.24
N ARG A 54 -21.91 17.32 -2.14
CA ARG A 54 -22.15 18.11 -0.91
C ARG A 54 -20.84 18.70 -0.38
N PRO A 55 -20.84 19.92 0.20
CA PRO A 55 -19.65 20.53 0.80
C PRO A 55 -19.04 19.56 1.82
N GLY A 56 -17.85 19.07 1.54
CA GLY A 56 -17.13 18.13 2.40
C GLY A 56 -16.40 18.83 3.54
N LEU A 57 -15.79 18.03 4.42
CA LEU A 57 -14.68 18.51 5.25
C LEU A 57 -13.52 18.92 4.35
N SER A 58 -12.75 19.92 4.78
CA SER A 58 -11.54 20.36 4.09
C SER A 58 -10.52 19.21 3.98
N PRO A 59 -10.12 18.79 2.77
CA PRO A 59 -9.08 17.80 2.58
C PRO A 59 -7.73 18.21 3.18
N ALA A 60 -7.39 19.51 3.14
CA ALA A 60 -6.18 20.02 3.78
C ALA A 60 -6.21 19.77 5.30
N ARG A 61 -7.35 20.04 5.96
CA ARG A 61 -7.53 19.71 7.39
C ARG A 61 -7.41 18.21 7.65
N LEU A 62 -7.96 17.36 6.79
CA LEU A 62 -7.84 15.90 6.95
C LEU A 62 -6.39 15.44 6.82
N ALA A 63 -5.60 16.02 5.88
CA ALA A 63 -4.17 15.78 5.78
C ALA A 63 -3.43 16.18 7.07
N THR A 64 -3.75 17.35 7.64
CA THR A 64 -3.21 17.80 8.94
C THR A 64 -3.55 16.84 10.06
N VAL A 65 -4.79 16.37 10.10
CA VAL A 65 -5.22 15.38 11.10
C VAL A 65 -4.42 14.09 10.96
N CYS A 66 -4.18 13.58 9.75
CA CYS A 66 -3.36 12.39 9.55
C CYS A 66 -1.93 12.57 10.05
N VAL A 67 -1.32 13.74 9.86
CA VAL A 67 0.02 14.03 10.43
C VAL A 67 0.00 14.07 11.94
N LEU A 68 -0.96 14.78 12.55
CA LEU A 68 -1.11 14.82 14.01
C LEU A 68 -1.42 13.45 14.60
N GLN A 69 -2.25 12.66 13.91
CA GLN A 69 -2.58 11.29 14.26
C GLN A 69 -1.32 10.44 14.38
N PHE A 70 -0.44 10.52 13.37
CA PHE A 70 0.82 9.79 13.36
C PHE A 70 1.78 10.28 14.45
N LEU A 71 2.01 11.60 14.53
CA LEU A 71 2.94 12.20 15.50
C LEU A 71 2.56 11.91 16.96
N LEU A 72 1.26 11.84 17.25
CA LEU A 72 0.75 11.60 18.60
C LEU A 72 0.34 10.14 18.84
N ASN A 73 0.62 9.24 17.89
CA ASN A 73 0.32 7.81 17.94
C ASN A 73 -1.16 7.53 18.34
N LEU A 74 -2.09 8.19 17.65
CA LEU A 74 -3.52 8.08 17.92
C LEU A 74 -4.21 7.14 16.93
N SER A 75 -5.16 6.33 17.40
CA SER A 75 -6.10 5.63 16.52
C SER A 75 -7.08 6.60 15.85
N ASP A 76 -7.73 6.17 14.76
CA ASP A 76 -8.75 6.98 14.05
C ASP A 76 -9.84 7.50 15.01
N ARG A 77 -10.27 6.68 15.98
CA ARG A 77 -11.26 7.08 17.01
C ARG A 77 -10.71 8.11 17.96
N GLN A 78 -9.48 7.92 18.43
CA GLN A 78 -8.83 8.84 19.37
C GLN A 78 -8.55 10.20 18.71
N VAL A 79 -8.14 10.23 17.44
CA VAL A 79 -7.87 11.49 16.78
C VAL A 79 -9.16 12.23 16.42
N ALA A 80 -10.23 11.53 16.03
CA ALA A 80 -11.55 12.16 15.84
C ALA A 80 -12.06 12.78 17.15
N GLU A 81 -11.88 12.07 18.27
CA GLU A 81 -12.18 12.58 19.60
C GLU A 81 -11.26 13.76 20.00
N ALA A 82 -9.98 13.71 19.65
CA ALA A 82 -9.05 14.81 19.86
C ALA A 82 -9.48 16.07 19.08
N VAL A 83 -9.87 15.92 17.82
CA VAL A 83 -10.43 17.02 17.01
C VAL A 83 -11.68 17.61 17.65
N ARG A 84 -12.53 16.78 18.27
CA ARG A 84 -13.76 17.23 18.94
C ARG A 84 -13.46 17.97 20.25
N CYS A 85 -12.59 17.43 21.10
CA CYS A 85 -12.48 17.83 22.50
C CYS A 85 -11.23 18.66 22.83
N ARG A 86 -10.14 18.52 22.08
CA ARG A 86 -8.89 19.20 22.42
C ARG A 86 -8.77 20.57 21.75
N ILE A 87 -8.64 21.59 22.57
CA ILE A 87 -8.50 22.99 22.12
C ILE A 87 -7.26 23.20 21.24
N ASP A 88 -6.16 22.45 21.45
CA ASP A 88 -4.96 22.57 20.62
C ASP A 88 -5.14 21.97 19.22
N PHE A 89 -5.99 20.95 19.07
CA PHE A 89 -6.44 20.48 17.76
C PHE A 89 -7.37 21.47 17.06
N LYS A 90 -8.28 22.12 17.80
CA LYS A 90 -9.12 23.20 17.25
C LYS A 90 -8.26 24.34 16.71
N TYR A 91 -7.22 24.73 17.46
CA TYR A 91 -6.23 25.70 17.01
C TYR A 91 -5.50 25.23 15.76
N ALA A 92 -5.00 23.99 15.75
CA ALA A 92 -4.21 23.48 14.65
C ALA A 92 -4.98 23.41 13.33
N LEU A 93 -6.29 23.23 13.40
CA LEU A 93 -7.18 23.07 12.26
C LEU A 93 -7.98 24.35 11.92
N ALA A 94 -7.72 25.45 12.63
CA ALA A 94 -8.50 26.69 12.53
C ALA A 94 -10.02 26.45 12.66
N LEU A 95 -10.41 25.77 13.74
CA LEU A 95 -11.80 25.45 14.08
C LEU A 95 -12.28 26.31 15.26
N GLU A 96 -13.60 26.54 15.29
CA GLU A 96 -14.27 27.08 16.46
C GLU A 96 -14.22 26.09 17.63
N LEU A 97 -14.34 26.60 18.86
CA LEU A 97 -14.31 25.76 20.06
C LEU A 97 -15.51 24.82 20.17
N ASP A 98 -16.66 25.18 19.59
CA ASP A 98 -17.90 24.41 19.57
C ASP A 98 -18.05 23.52 18.32
N ASP A 99 -17.05 23.49 17.44
CA ASP A 99 -17.06 22.65 16.25
C ASP A 99 -17.23 21.16 16.65
N PRO A 100 -18.16 20.41 16.02
CA PRO A 100 -18.46 19.04 16.45
C PRO A 100 -17.39 18.01 16.03
N GLY A 101 -16.40 18.40 15.22
CA GLY A 101 -15.45 17.50 14.60
C GLY A 101 -16.09 16.64 13.50
N PHE A 102 -15.66 15.38 13.40
CA PHE A 102 -16.13 14.46 12.38
C PHE A 102 -16.11 13.00 12.86
N HIS A 103 -16.81 12.12 12.12
CA HIS A 103 -16.81 10.70 12.41
C HIS A 103 -15.51 10.03 11.92
N HIS A 104 -14.90 9.16 12.74
CA HIS A 104 -13.58 8.57 12.49
C HIS A 104 -13.41 7.90 11.11
N SER A 105 -14.49 7.38 10.51
CA SER A 105 -14.48 6.71 9.21
C SER A 105 -14.03 7.63 8.07
N VAL A 106 -14.20 8.95 8.23
CA VAL A 106 -13.79 9.92 7.21
C VAL A 106 -12.27 9.88 6.96
N LEU A 107 -11.47 9.54 7.97
CA LEU A 107 -10.01 9.39 7.80
C LEU A 107 -9.64 8.15 6.99
N SER A 108 -10.39 7.06 7.16
CA SER A 108 -10.22 5.87 6.35
C SER A 108 -10.55 6.17 4.88
N ASP A 109 -11.70 6.80 4.60
CA ASP A 109 -12.09 7.22 3.24
C ASP A 109 -11.08 8.18 2.60
N PHE A 110 -10.48 9.08 3.39
CA PHE A 110 -9.44 10.00 2.94
C PHE A 110 -8.15 9.26 2.56
N ARG A 111 -7.70 8.32 3.41
CA ARG A 111 -6.50 7.52 3.14
C ARG A 111 -6.68 6.57 1.96
N ASP A 112 -7.87 6.00 1.78
CA ASP A 112 -8.19 5.18 0.60
C ASP A 112 -8.07 6.00 -0.69
N ARG A 113 -8.58 7.25 -0.68
CA ARG A 113 -8.42 8.17 -1.81
C ARG A 113 -6.97 8.53 -2.07
N LEU A 114 -6.14 8.70 -1.03
CA LEU A 114 -4.70 8.96 -1.19
C LEU A 114 -3.97 7.80 -1.85
N GLY A 115 -4.46 6.57 -1.68
CA GLY A 115 -3.91 5.37 -2.32
C GLY A 115 -4.26 5.23 -3.80
N GLU A 116 -5.11 6.08 -4.37
CA GLU A 116 -5.46 6.03 -5.79
C GLU A 116 -4.40 6.74 -6.65
N GLY A 117 -3.88 6.04 -7.66
CA GLY A 117 -2.94 6.62 -8.61
C GLY A 117 -1.63 7.08 -7.94
N ASP A 118 -1.20 8.29 -8.27
CA ASP A 118 0.02 8.94 -7.76
C ASP A 118 -0.27 10.00 -6.68
N ARG A 119 -1.47 9.99 -6.08
CA ARG A 119 -1.90 11.07 -5.15
C ARG A 119 -1.03 11.17 -3.91
N ALA A 120 -0.65 10.05 -3.30
CA ALA A 120 0.28 10.04 -2.16
C ALA A 120 1.65 10.62 -2.53
N ASP A 121 2.18 10.29 -3.72
CA ASP A 121 3.45 10.83 -4.20
C ASP A 121 3.35 12.35 -4.43
N ARG A 122 2.26 12.84 -5.02
CA ARG A 122 2.02 14.29 -5.18
C ARG A 122 1.92 15.03 -3.85
N LEU A 123 1.29 14.42 -2.85
CA LEU A 123 1.21 15.01 -1.51
C LEU A 123 2.59 15.11 -0.85
N LEU A 124 3.42 14.08 -1.03
CA LEU A 124 4.82 14.10 -0.56
C LEU A 124 5.62 15.17 -1.31
N ASP A 125 5.47 15.29 -2.63
CA ASP A 125 6.13 16.31 -3.45
C ASP A 125 5.81 17.72 -2.94
N LEU A 126 4.53 17.99 -2.69
CA LEU A 126 4.05 19.25 -2.14
C LEU A 126 4.65 19.53 -0.75
N ALA A 127 4.61 18.55 0.15
CA ALA A 127 5.17 18.70 1.49
C ALA A 127 6.68 18.98 1.42
N VAL A 128 7.42 18.27 0.57
CA VAL A 128 8.87 18.46 0.39
C VAL A 128 9.19 19.85 -0.17
N GLU A 129 8.43 20.35 -1.16
CA GLU A 129 8.61 21.72 -1.67
C GLU A 129 8.39 22.78 -0.58
N ARG A 130 7.31 22.66 0.21
CA ARG A 130 7.05 23.61 1.32
C ARG A 130 8.11 23.53 2.42
N LEU A 131 8.62 22.34 2.73
CA LEU A 131 9.73 22.17 3.68
C LEU A 131 11.05 22.76 3.16
N LYS A 132 11.28 22.77 1.84
CA LYS A 132 12.41 23.47 1.21
C LYS A 132 12.24 24.99 1.36
N GLU A 133 11.06 25.53 1.09
CA GLU A 133 10.74 26.96 1.27
C GLU A 133 10.93 27.40 2.73
N ALA A 134 10.57 26.54 3.68
CA ALA A 134 10.80 26.76 5.11
C ALA A 134 12.27 26.61 5.56
N GLY A 135 13.18 26.25 4.65
CA GLY A 135 14.61 26.06 4.93
C GLY A 135 14.95 24.78 5.70
N LEU A 136 14.02 23.85 5.83
CA LEU A 136 14.20 22.57 6.56
C LEU A 136 14.87 21.50 5.70
N VAL A 137 14.76 21.60 4.37
CA VAL A 137 15.40 20.70 3.41
C VAL A 137 16.29 21.49 2.46
N LYS A 138 17.54 21.05 2.28
CA LYS A 138 18.50 21.68 1.38
C LYS A 138 18.76 20.79 0.16
N ALA A 139 18.90 21.40 -1.00
CA ALA A 139 19.36 20.70 -2.20
C ALA A 139 20.82 20.25 -2.03
N ARG A 140 21.17 19.12 -2.65
CA ARG A 140 22.54 18.55 -2.67
C ARG A 140 23.14 18.18 -1.29
N GLY A 141 22.30 18.06 -0.25
CA GLY A 141 22.71 17.50 1.04
C GLY A 141 23.04 16.00 0.97
N ARG A 142 23.50 15.44 2.09
CA ARG A 142 23.64 13.98 2.24
C ARG A 142 22.26 13.36 2.43
N GLN A 143 22.03 12.26 1.73
CA GLN A 143 20.85 11.44 1.91
C GLN A 143 21.24 9.97 2.05
N ARG A 144 20.44 9.24 2.84
CA ARG A 144 20.55 7.80 2.98
C ARG A 144 19.25 7.15 2.58
N THR A 145 19.35 5.98 1.98
CA THR A 145 18.21 5.13 1.65
C THR A 145 18.36 3.83 2.43
N ASP A 146 17.30 3.45 3.13
CA ASP A 146 17.20 2.18 3.83
C ASP A 146 15.89 1.49 3.43
N SER A 147 15.82 0.17 3.57
CA SER A 147 14.65 -0.63 3.21
C SER A 147 14.06 -1.35 4.41
N THR A 148 12.73 -1.30 4.51
CA THR A 148 11.94 -2.11 5.43
C THR A 148 10.99 -3.01 4.66
N HIS A 149 10.61 -4.14 5.25
CA HIS A 149 9.71 -5.08 4.61
C HIS A 149 8.26 -4.70 4.88
N ILE A 150 7.43 -4.82 3.85
CA ILE A 150 5.97 -4.75 3.96
C ILE A 150 5.44 -6.15 3.72
N LEU A 151 4.63 -6.65 4.65
CA LEU A 151 3.97 -7.94 4.51
C LEU A 151 2.82 -7.84 3.51
N SER A 152 2.69 -8.88 2.69
CA SER A 152 1.49 -9.09 1.89
C SER A 152 0.27 -9.20 2.82
N THR A 153 -0.87 -8.67 2.38
CA THR A 153 -2.14 -8.89 3.10
C THR A 153 -2.68 -10.29 2.85
N ALA A 154 -2.19 -10.95 1.79
CA ALA A 154 -2.53 -12.32 1.48
C ALA A 154 -1.93 -13.30 2.50
N ARG A 155 -2.73 -14.30 2.87
CA ARG A 155 -2.28 -15.44 3.67
C ARG A 155 -1.17 -16.20 2.94
N GLU A 156 -0.17 -16.68 3.68
CA GLU A 156 0.78 -17.65 3.13
C GLU A 156 0.09 -18.96 2.76
N LEU A 157 0.24 -19.37 1.50
CA LEU A 157 -0.39 -20.56 0.95
C LEU A 157 0.65 -21.68 0.80
N THR A 158 0.27 -22.91 1.17
CA THR A 158 1.02 -24.08 0.72
C THR A 158 0.88 -24.25 -0.79
N ARG A 159 1.73 -25.07 -1.40
CA ARG A 159 1.66 -25.35 -2.85
C ARG A 159 0.28 -25.82 -3.32
N LEU A 160 -0.37 -26.70 -2.56
CA LEU A 160 -1.71 -27.20 -2.89
C LEU A 160 -2.77 -26.11 -2.75
N GLU A 161 -2.67 -25.31 -1.68
CA GLU A 161 -3.58 -24.18 -1.46
C GLU A 161 -3.41 -23.11 -2.54
N LEU A 162 -2.17 -22.80 -2.97
CA LEU A 162 -1.90 -21.84 -4.04
C LEU A 162 -2.64 -22.20 -5.33
N VAL A 163 -2.50 -23.45 -5.80
CA VAL A 163 -3.16 -23.87 -7.05
C VAL A 163 -4.68 -23.93 -6.86
N THR A 164 -5.16 -24.36 -5.69
CA THR A 164 -6.61 -24.42 -5.38
C THR A 164 -7.22 -23.03 -5.36
N GLU A 165 -6.58 -22.07 -4.70
CA GLU A 165 -7.02 -20.67 -4.66
C GLU A 165 -6.91 -20.01 -6.03
N ALA A 166 -5.92 -20.37 -6.84
CA ALA A 166 -5.80 -19.82 -8.19
C ALA A 166 -6.97 -20.25 -9.08
N VAL A 167 -7.41 -21.51 -8.99
CA VAL A 167 -8.62 -21.98 -9.68
C VAL A 167 -9.85 -21.23 -9.16
N ARG A 168 -10.03 -21.15 -7.84
CA ARG A 168 -11.13 -20.40 -7.22
C ARG A 168 -11.17 -18.94 -7.67
N ALA A 169 -10.03 -18.24 -7.67
CA ALA A 169 -9.93 -16.85 -8.06
C ALA A 169 -10.34 -16.62 -9.53
N VAL A 170 -10.04 -17.58 -10.42
CA VAL A 170 -10.53 -17.55 -11.81
C VAL A 170 -12.03 -17.74 -11.87
N LEU A 171 -12.59 -18.70 -11.13
CA LEU A 171 -14.04 -18.91 -11.09
C LEU A 171 -14.78 -17.66 -10.58
N GLU A 172 -14.27 -16.99 -9.54
CA GLU A 172 -14.83 -15.73 -9.03
C GLU A 172 -14.70 -14.55 -10.02
N GLU A 173 -13.62 -14.50 -10.80
CA GLU A 173 -13.46 -13.51 -11.88
C GLU A 173 -14.47 -13.77 -13.00
N LEU A 174 -14.50 -15.00 -13.53
CA LEU A 174 -15.38 -15.39 -14.64
C LEU A 174 -16.86 -15.30 -14.27
N THR A 175 -17.24 -15.60 -13.02
CA THR A 175 -18.63 -15.43 -12.57
C THR A 175 -19.12 -13.99 -12.73
N ARG A 176 -18.22 -13.00 -12.63
CA ARG A 176 -18.55 -11.57 -12.78
C ARG A 176 -18.42 -11.07 -14.21
N THR A 177 -17.47 -11.61 -14.99
CA THR A 177 -17.10 -11.05 -16.30
C THR A 177 -17.60 -11.86 -17.50
N ALA A 178 -17.70 -13.18 -17.37
CA ALA A 178 -18.05 -14.11 -18.44
C ALA A 178 -18.68 -15.40 -17.87
N PRO A 179 -19.83 -15.32 -17.18
CA PRO A 179 -20.43 -16.47 -16.50
C PRO A 179 -20.78 -17.62 -17.45
N GLU A 180 -21.06 -17.32 -18.72
CA GLU A 180 -21.32 -18.31 -19.76
C GLU A 180 -20.16 -19.29 -20.01
N VAL A 181 -18.92 -18.88 -19.68
CA VAL A 181 -17.74 -19.75 -19.78
C VAL A 181 -17.81 -20.90 -18.75
N LEU A 182 -18.52 -20.70 -17.64
CA LEU A 182 -18.64 -21.66 -16.55
C LEU A 182 -19.80 -22.66 -16.73
N ASN A 183 -20.68 -22.41 -17.70
CA ASN A 183 -21.79 -23.30 -18.01
C ASN A 183 -21.27 -24.70 -18.38
N GLU A 184 -21.96 -25.72 -17.88
CA GLU A 184 -21.65 -27.16 -18.07
C GLU A 184 -20.39 -27.67 -17.35
N MET A 185 -19.47 -26.79 -16.95
CA MET A 185 -18.22 -27.16 -16.26
C MET A 185 -18.35 -27.19 -14.73
N VAL A 186 -19.02 -26.19 -14.14
CA VAL A 186 -19.13 -26.09 -12.68
C VAL A 186 -20.16 -27.08 -12.17
N THR A 187 -19.70 -28.27 -11.80
CA THR A 187 -20.52 -29.31 -11.16
C THR A 187 -20.64 -29.08 -9.65
N ALA A 188 -21.50 -29.86 -8.98
CA ALA A 188 -21.57 -29.85 -7.51
C ALA A 188 -20.20 -30.14 -6.86
N GLU A 189 -19.39 -31.02 -7.44
CA GLU A 189 -18.04 -31.33 -6.96
C GLU A 189 -17.07 -30.14 -7.08
N TRP A 190 -17.24 -29.27 -8.08
CA TRP A 190 -16.50 -28.02 -8.17
C TRP A 190 -16.93 -27.05 -7.07
N GLY A 191 -18.24 -26.98 -6.79
CA GLY A 191 -18.80 -26.20 -5.68
C GLY A 191 -18.23 -26.61 -4.32
N GLU A 192 -18.12 -27.91 -4.05
CA GLU A 192 -17.51 -28.42 -2.82
C GLU A 192 -16.02 -28.07 -2.70
N ARG A 193 -15.28 -28.13 -3.81
CA ARG A 193 -13.82 -27.93 -3.81
C ARG A 193 -13.39 -26.46 -3.82
N TYR A 194 -14.08 -25.62 -4.57
CA TYR A 194 -13.69 -24.23 -4.83
C TYR A 194 -14.67 -23.20 -4.28
N GLY A 195 -15.86 -23.61 -3.85
CA GLY A 195 -16.90 -22.70 -3.36
C GLY A 195 -16.53 -21.94 -2.09
N ARG A 196 -15.56 -22.41 -1.29
CA ARG A 196 -15.04 -21.71 -0.10
C ARG A 196 -13.53 -21.48 -0.15
N PRO A 197 -13.01 -20.40 0.46
CA PRO A 197 -11.57 -20.18 0.53
C PRO A 197 -10.90 -21.38 1.20
N VAL A 198 -9.84 -21.89 0.57
CA VAL A 198 -9.14 -23.08 1.01
C VAL A 198 -8.49 -22.82 2.37
N ARG A 199 -8.73 -23.74 3.29
CA ARG A 199 -8.05 -23.83 4.57
C ARG A 199 -7.71 -25.28 4.81
N MET A 200 -6.44 -25.64 4.68
CA MET A 200 -5.98 -26.99 4.94
C MET A 200 -5.44 -27.13 6.35
N SER A 201 -5.53 -28.35 6.89
CA SER A 201 -4.74 -28.72 8.07
C SER A 201 -3.24 -28.68 7.72
N SER A 202 -2.40 -28.63 8.74
CA SER A 202 -0.93 -28.70 8.59
C SER A 202 -0.46 -29.98 7.89
N GLN A 203 -1.24 -31.06 7.98
CA GLN A 203 -1.01 -32.34 7.33
C GLN A 203 -2.27 -32.78 6.57
N PRO A 204 -2.48 -32.28 5.35
CA PRO A 204 -3.63 -32.67 4.55
C PRO A 204 -3.47 -34.11 4.08
N SER A 205 -4.60 -34.84 3.97
CA SER A 205 -4.62 -36.19 3.40
C SER A 205 -4.33 -36.15 1.89
N HIS A 206 -3.53 -37.11 1.42
CA HIS A 206 -3.18 -37.32 0.00
C HIS A 206 -2.83 -36.04 -0.80
N PRO A 207 -1.89 -35.21 -0.33
CA PRO A 207 -1.65 -33.88 -0.90
C PRO A 207 -1.21 -33.93 -2.37
N ILE A 208 -0.42 -34.92 -2.75
CA ILE A 208 0.07 -35.08 -4.13
C ILE A 208 -1.09 -35.45 -5.07
N ALA A 209 -1.96 -36.39 -4.68
CA ALA A 209 -3.10 -36.78 -5.49
C ALA A 209 -4.09 -35.62 -5.66
N ARG A 210 -4.33 -34.85 -4.59
CA ARG A 210 -5.14 -33.63 -4.65
C ARG A 210 -4.53 -32.57 -5.55
N LEU A 211 -3.22 -32.35 -5.47
CA LEU A 211 -2.52 -31.39 -6.33
C LEU A 211 -2.62 -31.80 -7.81
N THR A 212 -2.45 -33.09 -8.12
CA THR A 212 -2.64 -33.60 -9.48
C THR A 212 -4.06 -33.38 -9.98
N ARG A 213 -5.07 -33.65 -9.13
CA ARG A 213 -6.48 -33.41 -9.47
C ARG A 213 -6.73 -31.93 -9.77
N VAL A 214 -6.39 -31.05 -8.84
CA VAL A 214 -6.55 -29.60 -8.99
C VAL A 214 -5.80 -29.06 -10.20
N GLY A 215 -4.62 -29.62 -10.53
CA GLY A 215 -3.91 -29.30 -11.76
C GLY A 215 -4.65 -29.71 -13.03
N ALA A 216 -5.32 -30.87 -13.03
CA ALA A 216 -6.17 -31.29 -14.14
C ALA A 216 -7.38 -30.35 -14.31
N ASP A 217 -8.06 -30.02 -13.21
CA ASP A 217 -9.18 -29.06 -13.20
C ASP A 217 -8.72 -27.68 -13.73
N ALA A 218 -7.57 -27.20 -13.28
CA ALA A 218 -7.00 -25.93 -13.73
C ALA A 218 -6.70 -25.93 -15.24
N ARG A 219 -6.20 -27.04 -15.78
CA ARG A 219 -5.94 -27.17 -17.22
C ARG A 219 -7.26 -27.15 -18.01
N GLU A 220 -8.26 -27.91 -17.57
CA GLU A 220 -9.57 -27.93 -18.20
C GLU A 220 -10.21 -26.54 -18.21
N LEU A 221 -10.17 -25.84 -17.07
CA LEU A 221 -10.66 -24.46 -16.95
C LEU A 221 -9.97 -23.52 -17.95
N LEU A 222 -8.64 -23.59 -18.05
CA LEU A 222 -7.87 -22.75 -19.00
C LEU A 222 -8.19 -23.09 -20.47
N GLU A 223 -8.40 -24.37 -20.79
CA GLU A 223 -8.80 -24.81 -22.13
C GLU A 223 -10.19 -24.29 -22.50
N GLN A 224 -11.17 -24.36 -21.58
CA GLN A 224 -12.51 -23.82 -21.80
C GLN A 224 -12.51 -22.31 -21.98
N VAL A 225 -11.78 -21.58 -21.13
CA VAL A 225 -11.62 -20.12 -21.26
C VAL A 225 -11.02 -19.77 -22.62
N ARG A 226 -9.99 -20.50 -23.07
CA ARG A 226 -9.37 -20.28 -24.37
C ARG A 226 -10.33 -20.56 -25.54
N ALA A 227 -11.13 -21.62 -25.45
CA ALA A 227 -12.07 -22.01 -26.50
C ALA A 227 -13.23 -21.01 -26.65
N ARG A 228 -13.74 -20.48 -25.53
CA ARG A 228 -14.90 -19.57 -25.51
C ARG A 228 -14.53 -18.09 -25.65
N SER A 229 -13.27 -17.73 -25.41
CA SER A 229 -12.78 -16.35 -25.49
C SER A 229 -11.50 -16.22 -26.34
N PRO A 230 -11.51 -16.64 -27.62
CA PRO A 230 -10.33 -16.53 -28.48
C PRO A 230 -9.97 -15.05 -28.72
N GLY A 231 -8.71 -14.69 -28.46
CA GLY A 231 -8.18 -13.34 -28.74
C GLY A 231 -8.66 -12.23 -27.81
N ARG A 232 -9.42 -12.54 -26.76
CA ARG A 232 -9.84 -11.56 -25.74
C ARG A 232 -8.87 -11.54 -24.57
N ASP A 233 -8.78 -10.39 -23.91
CA ASP A 233 -8.20 -10.31 -22.57
C ASP A 233 -9.08 -11.13 -21.62
N THR A 234 -8.51 -12.21 -21.07
CA THR A 234 -9.22 -13.16 -20.21
C THR A 234 -9.24 -12.74 -18.75
N GLY A 235 -8.64 -11.59 -18.40
CA GLY A 235 -8.59 -11.09 -17.03
C GLY A 235 -7.32 -11.49 -16.28
N ARG A 236 -7.07 -10.79 -15.18
CA ARG A 236 -5.83 -10.90 -14.40
C ARG A 236 -5.73 -12.24 -13.66
N ARG A 237 -6.86 -12.79 -13.21
CA ARG A 237 -6.85 -14.07 -12.48
C ARG A 237 -6.60 -15.24 -13.42
N VAL A 238 -7.15 -15.20 -14.63
CA VAL A 238 -6.86 -16.22 -15.64
C VAL A 238 -5.37 -16.24 -15.98
N GLU A 239 -4.76 -15.07 -16.19
CA GLU A 239 -3.32 -15.01 -16.47
C GLU A 239 -2.47 -15.48 -15.30
N ALA A 240 -2.84 -15.11 -14.07
CA ALA A 240 -2.21 -15.64 -12.87
C ALA A 240 -2.26 -17.17 -12.81
N LEU A 241 -3.42 -17.79 -13.10
CA LEU A 241 -3.56 -19.24 -13.12
C LEU A 241 -2.65 -19.86 -14.19
N ARG A 242 -2.56 -19.28 -15.40
CA ARG A 242 -1.63 -19.75 -16.45
C ARG A 242 -0.18 -19.76 -15.95
N GLN A 243 0.26 -18.66 -15.36
CA GLN A 243 1.62 -18.53 -14.84
C GLN A 243 1.88 -19.52 -13.70
N ILE A 244 0.95 -19.64 -12.73
CA ILE A 244 1.03 -20.62 -11.64
C ILE A 244 1.10 -22.05 -12.20
N MET A 245 0.32 -22.37 -13.23
CA MET A 245 0.34 -23.69 -13.86
C MET A 245 1.71 -24.01 -14.47
N VAL A 246 2.33 -23.08 -15.20
CA VAL A 246 3.70 -23.25 -15.72
C VAL A 246 4.73 -23.40 -14.61
N GLN A 247 4.57 -22.64 -13.51
CA GLN A 247 5.45 -22.67 -12.35
C GLN A 247 5.32 -23.95 -11.53
N GLN A 248 4.16 -24.59 -11.52
CA GLN A 248 3.85 -25.72 -10.64
C GLN A 248 3.78 -27.07 -11.35
N PHE A 249 3.54 -27.11 -12.66
CA PHE A 249 3.33 -28.35 -13.41
C PHE A 249 4.23 -28.43 -14.66
N LEU A 250 4.38 -29.65 -15.16
CA LEU A 250 5.01 -29.97 -16.43
C LEU A 250 4.16 -31.01 -17.16
N VAL A 251 4.27 -31.02 -18.49
CA VAL A 251 3.76 -32.10 -19.32
C VAL A 251 4.89 -33.11 -19.53
N ASP A 252 4.66 -34.38 -19.17
CA ASP A 252 5.64 -35.45 -19.39
C ASP A 252 5.74 -35.83 -20.88
N ALA A 253 6.73 -36.66 -21.23
CA ALA A 253 6.94 -37.13 -22.60
C ALA A 253 5.73 -37.90 -23.18
N ARG A 254 4.77 -38.31 -22.35
CA ARG A 254 3.53 -38.99 -22.74
C ARG A 254 2.34 -38.03 -22.83
N GLY A 255 2.58 -36.72 -22.76
CA GLY A 255 1.53 -35.70 -22.83
C GLY A 255 0.73 -35.53 -21.52
N ARG A 256 1.15 -36.12 -20.40
CA ARG A 256 0.40 -36.06 -19.14
C ARG A 256 0.89 -34.94 -18.26
N LEU A 257 -0.05 -34.15 -17.75
CA LEU A 257 0.22 -33.12 -16.76
C LEU A 257 0.62 -33.77 -15.43
N ARG A 258 1.75 -33.35 -14.87
CA ARG A 258 2.21 -33.76 -13.54
C ARG A 258 2.76 -32.58 -12.75
N PRO A 259 2.66 -32.60 -11.41
CA PRO A 259 3.36 -31.61 -10.59
C PRO A 259 4.88 -31.66 -10.84
N ARG A 260 5.52 -30.49 -10.83
CA ARG A 260 6.99 -30.39 -10.74
C ARG A 260 7.50 -31.02 -9.45
N ALA A 261 8.66 -31.65 -9.52
CA ALA A 261 9.44 -32.19 -8.42
C ALA A 261 10.78 -31.44 -8.31
N PRO A 262 11.53 -31.55 -7.19
CA PRO A 262 12.80 -30.84 -7.02
C PRO A 262 13.81 -31.06 -8.16
N ARG A 263 13.82 -32.26 -8.76
CA ARG A 263 14.67 -32.61 -9.91
C ARG A 263 14.37 -31.83 -11.20
N ASP A 264 13.19 -31.24 -11.31
CA ASP A 264 12.78 -30.46 -12.49
C ASP A 264 13.26 -28.99 -12.44
N GLY A 265 14.02 -28.63 -11.40
CA GLY A 265 14.38 -27.26 -11.08
C GLY A 265 13.25 -26.54 -10.33
N LEU A 266 13.63 -25.67 -9.38
CA LEU A 266 12.70 -24.83 -8.64
C LEU A 266 12.55 -23.48 -9.33
N VAL A 267 11.32 -22.96 -9.35
CA VAL A 267 11.05 -21.61 -9.82
C VAL A 267 11.77 -20.62 -8.88
N PRO A 268 12.62 -19.72 -9.40
CA PRO A 268 13.31 -18.75 -8.57
C PRO A 268 12.32 -17.88 -7.79
N PRO A 269 12.52 -17.63 -6.48
CA PRO A 269 11.58 -16.85 -5.66
C PRO A 269 11.23 -15.48 -6.24
N LYS A 270 12.17 -14.84 -6.93
CA LYS A 270 12.00 -13.53 -7.59
C LYS A 270 10.89 -13.47 -8.65
N VAL A 271 10.53 -14.61 -9.26
CA VAL A 271 9.45 -14.69 -10.28
C VAL A 271 8.29 -15.57 -9.83
N ARG A 272 8.38 -16.19 -8.65
CA ARG A 272 7.38 -17.11 -8.15
C ARG A 272 6.16 -16.34 -7.65
N ILE A 273 4.98 -16.77 -8.04
CA ILE A 273 3.72 -16.23 -7.54
C ILE A 273 3.39 -16.95 -6.23
N GLU A 274 3.22 -16.18 -5.15
CA GLU A 274 2.91 -16.70 -3.82
C GLU A 274 1.41 -16.64 -3.49
N SER A 275 0.65 -15.80 -4.21
CA SER A 275 -0.80 -15.64 -4.05
C SER A 275 -1.44 -15.26 -5.39
N PRO A 276 -2.59 -15.85 -5.76
CA PRO A 276 -3.33 -15.40 -6.94
C PRO A 276 -4.00 -14.03 -6.73
N TYR A 277 -4.06 -13.53 -5.49
CA TYR A 277 -4.68 -12.25 -5.12
C TYR A 277 -3.70 -11.07 -5.08
N GLU A 278 -2.42 -11.35 -4.84
CA GLU A 278 -1.35 -10.35 -4.86
C GLU A 278 -0.19 -10.86 -5.73
N LEU A 279 -0.34 -10.67 -7.05
CA LEU A 279 0.58 -11.24 -8.05
C LEU A 279 1.98 -10.65 -8.02
N GLU A 280 2.16 -9.50 -7.38
CA GLU A 280 3.43 -8.80 -7.27
C GLU A 280 4.19 -9.16 -5.99
N ALA A 281 3.49 -9.64 -4.94
CA ALA A 281 4.13 -10.05 -3.71
C ALA A 281 5.12 -11.20 -3.97
N ARG A 282 6.31 -11.11 -3.38
CA ARG A 282 7.34 -12.14 -3.51
C ARG A 282 7.77 -12.65 -2.16
N TRP A 283 8.15 -13.92 -2.11
CA TRP A 283 8.87 -14.45 -0.97
C TRP A 283 10.32 -13.93 -1.00
N VAL A 284 10.73 -13.36 0.13
CA VAL A 284 12.07 -12.78 0.32
C VAL A 284 12.71 -13.35 1.57
N ARG A 285 14.03 -13.55 1.52
CA ARG A 285 14.86 -13.85 2.68
C ARG A 285 16.04 -12.89 2.74
N ARG A 286 16.14 -12.13 3.82
CA ARG A 286 17.31 -11.29 4.15
C ARG A 286 17.85 -11.70 5.53
N GLY A 287 19.07 -12.21 5.57
CA GLY A 287 19.64 -12.82 6.78
C GLY A 287 18.75 -13.96 7.31
N ASN A 288 18.32 -13.86 8.56
CA ASN A 288 17.42 -14.82 9.21
C ASN A 288 15.93 -14.47 9.05
N THR A 289 15.61 -13.30 8.49
CA THR A 289 14.24 -12.84 8.31
C THR A 289 13.70 -13.31 6.97
N ARG A 290 12.48 -13.87 6.99
CA ARG A 290 11.74 -14.32 5.81
C ARG A 290 10.34 -13.74 5.84
N TRP A 291 9.84 -13.33 4.68
CA TRP A 291 8.47 -12.82 4.53
C TRP A 291 7.99 -12.97 3.09
N THR A 292 6.68 -12.84 2.90
CA THR A 292 6.07 -12.65 1.59
C THR A 292 5.53 -11.23 1.49
N GLY A 293 5.93 -10.48 0.48
CA GLY A 293 5.45 -9.11 0.28
C GLY A 293 6.42 -8.25 -0.53
N TYR A 294 6.67 -7.04 -0.02
CA TYR A 294 7.36 -5.96 -0.71
C TYR A 294 8.49 -5.40 0.16
N LEU A 295 9.28 -4.51 -0.43
CA LEU A 295 10.23 -3.66 0.28
C LEU A 295 9.83 -2.20 0.08
N ALA A 296 9.66 -1.47 1.18
CA ALA A 296 9.59 -0.02 1.18
C ALA A 296 10.98 0.55 1.43
N HIS A 297 11.46 1.35 0.49
CA HIS A 297 12.70 2.09 0.61
C HIS A 297 12.34 3.51 1.04
N VAL A 298 12.91 3.95 2.15
CA VAL A 298 12.74 5.30 2.67
C VAL A 298 14.05 6.03 2.47
N THR A 299 13.98 7.16 1.78
CA THR A 299 15.12 8.07 1.63
C THR A 299 14.89 9.29 2.50
N GLU A 300 15.89 9.63 3.31
CA GLU A 300 15.86 10.82 4.16
C GLU A 300 17.17 11.61 4.07
N THR A 301 17.09 12.91 4.39
CA THR A 301 18.27 13.73 4.64
C THR A 301 19.02 13.22 5.87
N CYS A 302 20.36 13.32 5.85
CA CYS A 302 21.21 12.85 6.94
C CYS A 302 22.47 13.72 7.11
N ASP A 303 22.34 15.03 6.89
CA ASP A 303 23.40 15.98 7.19
C ASP A 303 23.62 16.09 8.71
N GLU A 304 24.87 16.35 9.13
CA GLU A 304 25.28 16.42 10.55
C GLU A 304 24.52 17.48 11.38
N SER A 305 23.92 18.47 10.72
CA SER A 305 23.15 19.53 11.35
C SER A 305 21.75 19.60 10.76
N GLY A 306 20.72 19.44 11.59
CA GLY A 306 19.32 19.61 11.21
C GLY A 306 18.45 18.39 11.50
N THR A 307 17.16 18.52 11.21
CA THR A 307 16.21 17.41 11.29
C THR A 307 16.29 16.57 10.02
N ASN A 308 16.34 15.25 10.17
CA ASN A 308 16.21 14.35 9.03
C ASN A 308 14.78 14.40 8.50
N VAL A 309 14.65 14.60 7.20
CA VAL A 309 13.36 14.69 6.51
C VAL A 309 13.30 13.59 5.46
N ILE A 310 12.20 12.85 5.46
CA ILE A 310 11.91 11.87 4.41
C ILE A 310 11.64 12.62 3.10
N THR A 311 12.44 12.36 2.09
CA THR A 311 12.42 13.02 0.77
C THR A 311 11.90 12.12 -0.34
N ASP A 312 11.87 10.80 -0.12
CA ASP A 312 11.30 9.83 -1.04
C ASP A 312 10.89 8.55 -0.30
N VAL A 313 9.81 7.93 -0.78
CA VAL A 313 9.39 6.59 -0.37
C VAL A 313 9.12 5.78 -1.63
N ALA A 314 9.67 4.57 -1.69
CA ALA A 314 9.54 3.69 -2.85
C ALA A 314 9.15 2.29 -2.42
N THR A 315 7.94 1.85 -2.76
CA THR A 315 7.53 0.46 -2.55
C THR A 315 7.79 -0.33 -3.82
N MET A 316 8.53 -1.44 -3.70
CA MET A 316 8.84 -2.28 -4.85
C MET A 316 8.89 -3.76 -4.49
N VAL A 317 8.77 -4.58 -5.52
CA VAL A 317 8.86 -6.02 -5.43
C VAL A 317 10.32 -6.43 -5.25
N SER A 318 10.64 -7.00 -4.08
CA SER A 318 11.88 -7.75 -3.76
C SER A 318 13.13 -7.31 -4.51
N ALA A 319 13.62 -6.12 -4.20
CA ALA A 319 14.86 -5.59 -4.75
C ALA A 319 15.90 -5.38 -3.66
N ALA A 320 17.18 -5.59 -3.99
CA ALA A 320 18.24 -4.99 -3.19
C ALA A 320 18.13 -3.46 -3.29
N ASP A 321 18.59 -2.73 -2.28
CA ASP A 321 18.44 -1.28 -2.21
C ASP A 321 19.04 -0.60 -3.46
N SER A 322 20.14 -1.14 -4.00
CA SER A 322 20.78 -0.71 -5.24
C SER A 322 19.88 -0.77 -6.48
N GLN A 323 18.88 -1.66 -6.50
CA GLN A 323 17.92 -1.77 -7.60
C GLN A 323 16.79 -0.74 -7.47
N ALA A 324 16.53 -0.23 -6.27
CA ALA A 324 15.57 0.85 -6.04
C ALA A 324 16.15 2.23 -6.43
N LEU A 325 17.47 2.40 -6.22
CA LEU A 325 18.17 3.69 -6.36
C LEU A 325 17.91 4.41 -7.70
N PRO A 326 17.89 3.77 -8.88
CA PRO A 326 17.64 4.49 -10.13
C PRO A 326 16.29 5.21 -10.15
N GLY A 327 15.21 4.54 -9.68
CA GLY A 327 13.88 5.13 -9.61
C GLY A 327 13.78 6.22 -8.54
N ILE A 328 14.44 6.00 -7.39
CA ILE A 328 14.57 7.00 -6.31
C ILE A 328 15.29 8.25 -6.82
N HIS A 329 16.43 8.09 -7.48
CA HIS A 329 17.20 9.21 -8.04
C HIS A 329 16.42 9.99 -9.10
N ALA A 330 15.62 9.31 -9.95
CA ALA A 330 14.76 9.99 -10.92
C ALA A 330 13.73 10.89 -10.23
N ARG A 331 13.06 10.40 -9.17
CA ARG A 331 12.12 11.22 -8.38
C ARG A 331 12.81 12.34 -7.61
N LEU A 332 13.95 12.08 -6.98
CA LEU A 332 14.75 13.10 -6.32
C LEU A 332 15.24 14.18 -7.30
N GLN A 333 15.58 13.81 -8.54
CA GLN A 333 15.90 14.78 -9.59
C GLN A 333 14.71 15.67 -9.92
N HIS A 334 13.51 15.10 -10.06
CA HIS A 334 12.28 15.86 -10.26
C HIS A 334 12.05 16.87 -9.14
N ARG A 335 12.27 16.48 -7.87
CA ARG A 335 12.19 17.34 -6.68
C ARG A 335 13.35 18.33 -6.51
N ARG A 336 14.36 18.29 -7.39
CA ARG A 336 15.62 19.04 -7.27
C ARG A 336 16.39 18.75 -5.97
N LEU A 337 16.33 17.50 -5.52
CA LEU A 337 16.94 16.98 -4.31
C LEU A 337 17.91 15.83 -4.59
N LEU A 338 18.59 15.81 -5.75
CA LEU A 338 19.67 14.86 -5.97
C LEU A 338 20.75 15.05 -4.89
N PRO A 339 21.18 13.97 -4.21
CA PRO A 339 22.21 14.06 -3.20
C PRO A 339 23.58 14.31 -3.84
N SER A 340 24.48 14.96 -3.10
CA SER A 340 25.90 15.06 -3.47
C SER A 340 26.64 13.73 -3.27
N SER A 341 26.14 12.87 -2.38
CA SER A 341 26.59 11.49 -2.21
C SER A 341 25.43 10.62 -1.69
N THR A 342 25.27 9.42 -2.27
CA THR A 342 24.30 8.43 -1.80
C THR A 342 25.04 7.29 -1.12
N ARG A 343 24.72 6.98 0.14
CA ARG A 343 25.27 5.81 0.85
C ARG A 343 24.16 4.76 1.02
N PRO A 344 24.28 3.56 0.44
CA PRO A 344 23.41 2.44 0.79
C PRO A 344 23.71 2.01 2.23
N ALA A 345 22.67 1.87 3.06
CA ALA A 345 22.82 1.48 4.45
C ALA A 345 23.15 -0.02 4.55
N GLY A 346 24.44 -0.36 4.53
CA GLY A 346 24.95 -1.65 4.96
C GLY A 346 25.88 -1.46 6.15
N TRP A 347 25.55 -2.08 7.30
CA TRP A 347 26.30 -2.24 8.55
C TRP A 347 26.17 -1.13 9.63
N PRO A 348 25.94 -1.48 10.92
CA PRO A 348 24.89 -2.32 11.50
C PRO A 348 23.79 -1.51 12.22
N SER A 349 22.59 -2.09 12.18
CA SER A 349 21.47 -2.00 13.14
C SER A 349 20.90 -0.64 13.53
N TRP A 350 19.65 -0.42 13.09
CA TRP A 350 18.58 0.19 13.86
C TRP A 350 18.39 -0.52 15.22
N THR A 351 19.28 -0.26 16.18
CA THR A 351 19.05 -0.54 17.60
C THR A 351 19.78 0.51 18.43
N ARG A 352 19.13 1.68 18.53
CA ARG A 352 19.08 2.61 19.69
C ARG A 352 18.86 4.03 19.20
N CYS A 353 17.60 4.39 19.03
CA CYS A 353 17.14 5.75 19.33
C CYS A 353 15.95 5.58 20.27
N GLY A 354 16.28 5.48 21.56
CA GLY A 354 15.39 5.81 22.67
C GLY A 354 15.88 7.10 23.30
#